data_AF-A0A525VIF8-F1
#
_entry.id   AF-A0A525VIF8-F1
#
_cell.length_a   1.000
_cell.length_b   1.000
_cell.length_c   1.000
_cell.angle_alpha   90.00
_cell.angle_beta   90.00
_cell.angle_gamma   90.00
#
_symmetry.space_group_name_H-M   'P 1'
#
loop_
_entity.id
_entity.type
_entity.pdbx_description
1 polymer ?
#
loop_
_entity_poly.entity_id
_entity_poly.type
_entity_poly.pdbx_seq_one_letter_code
_entity_poly.pdbx_strand_id
1 'polypeptide(L)' 'AQVRAALYMAAIVAARFNPVIRAFYQRLCAAGKAKKVALVACMRKLLTIVNAMLKHRTPWRQGMDSAQAGV' A
#
# COMPACT_ATOMS: atom_id res chain seq x y z
N ALA A 1 17.78 4.43 6.91
CA ALA A 1 16.73 3.87 7.81
C ALA A 1 15.48 4.75 7.92
N GLN A 2 15.59 6.09 7.96
CA GLN A 2 14.45 7.02 8.12
C GLN A 2 13.28 6.81 7.15
N VAL A 3 13.56 6.66 5.85
CA VAL A 3 12.52 6.49 4.81
C VAL A 3 11.67 5.24 5.06
N ARG A 4 12.30 4.14 5.49
CA ARG A 4 11.58 2.89 5.82
C ARG A 4 10.66 3.08 7.02
N ALA A 5 11.11 3.77 8.06
CA ALA A 5 10.30 4.06 9.25
C ALA A 5 9.10 4.96 8.92
N ALA A 6 9.33 6.03 8.14
CA ALA A 6 8.26 6.91 7.67
C ALA A 6 7.23 6.17 6.82
N LEU A 7 7.67 5.34 5.87
CA LEU A 7 6.74 4.50 5.09
C LEU A 7 6.03 3.45 5.94
N TYR A 8 6.66 2.95 7.00
CA TYR A 8 6.04 1.95 7.87
C TYR A 8 4.88 2.56 8.63
N MET A 9 5.10 3.73 9.22
CA MET A 9 4.04 4.50 9.87
C MET A 9 2.93 4.90 8.89
N ALA A 10 3.30 5.35 7.68
CA ALA A 10 2.33 5.68 6.64
C ALA A 10 1.49 4.46 6.24
N ALA A 11 2.09 3.28 6.10
CA ALA A 11 1.38 2.04 5.78
C ALA A 11 0.43 1.59 6.89
N ILE A 12 0.80 1.77 8.16
CA ILE A 12 -0.09 1.48 9.30
C ILE A 12 -1.31 2.40 9.26
N VAL A 13 -1.11 3.71 9.08
CA VAL A 13 -2.21 4.67 8.99
C VAL A 13 -3.09 4.37 7.78
N ALA A 14 -2.49 4.11 6.62
CA ALA A 14 -3.23 3.77 5.40
C ALA A 14 -4.04 2.47 5.55
N ALA A 15 -3.51 1.45 6.21
CA ALA A 15 -4.24 0.20 6.47
C ALA A 15 -5.44 0.41 7.42
N ARG A 16 -5.44 1.46 8.25
CA ARG A 16 -6.54 1.80 9.16
C ARG A 16 -7.59 2.70 8.53
N PHE A 17 -7.17 3.77 7.86
CA PHE A 17 -8.07 4.83 7.38
C PHE A 17 -8.39 4.74 5.89
N ASN A 18 -7.53 4.12 5.09
CA ASN A 18 -7.70 4.07 3.65
C ASN A 18 -8.38 2.75 3.26
N PRO A 19 -9.65 2.76 2.81
CA PRO A 19 -10.41 1.53 2.56
C PRO A 19 -9.77 0.65 1.49
N VAL A 20 -9.09 1.27 0.52
CA VAL A 20 -8.30 0.63 -0.53
C VAL A 20 -7.17 -0.23 0.04
N ILE A 21 -6.30 0.38 0.85
CA ILE A 21 -5.14 -0.31 1.45
C ILE A 21 -5.60 -1.32 2.50
N ARG A 22 -6.67 -1.01 3.24
CA ARG A 22 -7.30 -1.94 4.18
C ARG A 22 -7.80 -3.19 3.48
N ALA A 23 -8.52 -3.05 2.36
CA ALA A 23 -9.00 -4.18 1.58
C ALA A 23 -7.83 -5.04 1.06
N PHE A 24 -6.76 -4.40 0.56
CA PHE A 24 -5.56 -5.11 0.13
C PHE A 24 -4.89 -5.87 1.30
N TYR A 25 -4.71 -5.21 2.44
CA TYR A 25 -4.16 -5.84 3.65
C TYR A 25 -5.00 -7.03 4.11
N GLN A 26 -6.33 -6.87 4.16
CA GLN A 26 -7.25 -7.94 4.52
C GLN A 26 -7.20 -9.11 3.54
N ARG A 27 -7.10 -8.86 2.22
CA ARG A 27 -6.92 -9.92 1.21
C ARG A 27 -5.62 -10.69 1.43
N LEU A 28 -4.52 -10.00 1.75
CA LEU A 28 -3.25 -10.69 2.06
C LEU A 28 -3.32 -11.50 3.35
N CYS A 29 -3.99 -10.99 4.39
CA CYS A 29 -4.20 -11.74 5.63
C CYS A 29 -5.11 -12.95 5.41
N ALA A 30 -6.18 -12.80 4.61
CA ALA A 30 -7.07 -13.90 4.24
C ALA A 30 -6.35 -14.99 3.43
N ALA A 31 -5.36 -14.60 2.63
CA ALA A 31 -4.47 -15.53 1.92
C ALA A 31 -3.43 -16.22 2.84
N GLY A 32 -3.54 -16.08 4.17
CA GLY A 32 -2.67 -16.75 5.14
C GLY A 32 -1.29 -16.09 5.32
N LYS A 33 -1.04 -14.91 4.73
CA LYS A 33 0.27 -14.25 4.84
C LYS A 33 0.48 -13.66 6.22
N ALA A 34 1.70 -13.77 6.74
CA ALA A 34 2.09 -13.15 8.00
C ALA A 34 1.83 -11.64 7.97
N LYS A 35 1.29 -11.09 9.07
CA LYS A 35 0.90 -9.66 9.19
C LYS A 35 2.04 -8.70 8.82
N LYS A 36 3.29 -9.04 9.15
CA LYS A 36 4.48 -8.27 8.76
C LYS A 36 4.67 -8.24 7.24
N VAL A 37 4.50 -9.36 6.55
CA VAL A 37 4.60 -9.45 5.09
C VAL A 37 3.47 -8.65 4.43
N ALA A 38 2.27 -8.71 4.98
CA ALA A 38 1.14 -7.92 4.49
C ALA A 38 1.40 -6.41 4.62
N LEU A 39 1.97 -5.94 5.74
CA LEU A 39 2.37 -4.54 5.91
C LEU A 39 3.48 -4.13 4.93
N VAL A 40 4.50 -4.96 4.72
CA VAL A 40 5.57 -4.66 3.75
C VAL A 40 5.03 -4.58 2.32
N ALA A 41 4.08 -5.45 1.95
CA ALA A 41 3.39 -5.37 0.67
C ALA A 41 2.56 -4.08 0.54
N CYS A 42 1.88 -3.66 1.60
CA CYS A 42 1.15 -2.38 1.64
C CYS A 42 2.10 -1.18 1.48
N MET A 43 3.27 -1.20 2.12
CA MET A 43 4.29 -0.16 1.95
C MET A 43 4.75 -0.06 0.49
N ARG A 44 4.99 -1.20 -0.16
CA ARG A 44 5.40 -1.23 -1.57
C ARG A 44 4.28 -0.70 -2.49
N LYS A 45 3.03 -1.11 -2.24
CA LYS A 45 1.85 -0.59 -2.96
C LYS A 45 1.75 0.94 -2.83
N LEU A 46 1.86 1.47 -1.61
CA LEU A 46 1.84 2.91 -1.35
C LEU A 46 2.96 3.66 -2.07
N LEU A 47 4.19 3.15 -2.00
CA LEU A 47 5.33 3.76 -2.68
C LEU A 47 5.11 3.83 -4.19
N THR A 48 4.60 2.75 -4.79
CA THR A 48 4.29 2.71 -6.22
C THR A 48 3.21 3.73 -6.59
N ILE A 49 2.14 3.86 -5.80
CA ILE A 49 1.07 4.82 -6.07
C ILE A 49 1.60 6.26 -5.96
N VAL A 50 2.33 6.58 -4.90
CA VAL A 50 2.93 7.91 -4.73
C VAL A 50 3.92 8.22 -5.85
N ASN A 51 4.75 7.26 -6.24
CA ASN A 51 5.68 7.43 -7.36
C ASN A 51 4.95 7.66 -8.69
N ALA A 52 3.86 6.94 -8.96
CA ALA A 52 3.03 7.17 -10.15
C ALA A 52 2.34 8.54 -10.11
N MET A 53 1.79 8.94 -8.96
CA MET A 53 1.19 10.26 -8.77
C MET A 53 2.19 11.38 -8.99
N LEU A 54 3.41 11.26 -8.47
CA LEU A 54 4.46 12.26 -8.67
C LEU A 54 4.91 12.34 -10.13
N LYS A 55 5.08 11.19 -10.79
CA LYS A 55 5.47 11.10 -12.21
C LYS A 55 4.43 11.72 -13.13
N HIS A 56 3.15 11.47 -12.87
CA HIS A 56 2.05 11.92 -13.73
C HIS A 56 1.37 13.20 -13.22
N ARG A 57 1.82 13.75 -12.09
CA ARG A 57 1.20 14.88 -11.36
C ARG A 57 -0.31 14.71 -11.17
N THR A 58 -0.75 13.47 -10.97
CA THR A 58 -2.16 13.15 -10.81
C THR A 58 -2.54 13.07 -9.33
N PRO A 59 -3.74 13.55 -8.94
CA PRO A 59 -4.26 13.35 -7.59
C PRO A 59 -4.55 11.87 -7.33
N TRP A 60 -4.61 11.50 -6.05
CA TRP A 60 -4.97 10.16 -5.60
C TRP A 60 -6.34 9.74 -6.15
N ARG A 61 -6.41 8.58 -6.79
CA ARG A 61 -7.67 7.97 -7.27
C ARG A 61 -7.92 6.68 -6.50
N GLN A 62 -9.09 6.57 -5.88
CA GLN A 62 -9.48 5.41 -5.04
C GLN A 62 -9.57 4.07 -5.82
N GLY A 63 -9.42 4.08 -7.15
CA GLY A 63 -9.43 2.88 -8.01
C GLY A 63 -8.06 2.44 -8.57
N MET A 64 -6.93 2.95 -8.07
CA MET A 64 -5.58 2.58 -8.57
C MET A 64 -5.14 1.13 -8.22
N ASP A 65 -6.08 0.26 -7.84
CA ASP A 65 -5.83 -1.06 -7.29
C ASP A 65 -5.55 -2.15 -8.32
N SER A 66 -5.97 -1.94 -9.58
CA SER A 66 -5.98 -2.96 -10.63
C SER A 66 -4.62 -3.27 -11.25
N ALA A 67 -3.56 -2.51 -10.97
CA ALA A 67 -2.32 -2.59 -11.76
C ALA A 67 -1.15 -3.40 -11.15
N GLN A 68 -1.31 -4.14 -10.05
CA GLN A 68 -0.16 -4.87 -9.48
C GLN A 68 -0.55 -6.18 -8.77
N ALA A 69 -1.08 -7.13 -9.52
CA ALA A 69 -1.27 -8.53 -9.09
C ALA A 69 -0.48 -9.52 -9.98
N GLY A 70 0.54 -9.06 -10.68
CA GLY A 70 1.42 -9.88 -11.50
C GLY A 70 2.83 -9.32 -11.52
N VAL A 71 3.64 -9.76 -10.55
CA VAL A 71 5.06 -10.12 -10.64
C VAL A 71 5.41 -10.95 -9.41
#